data_AF-A0A7S3BZ02-F1
#
_entry.id   AF-A0A7S3BZ02-F1
#
_cell.length_a   1.000
_cell.length_b   1.000
_cell.length_c   1.000
_cell.angle_alpha   90.00
_cell.angle_beta   90.00
_cell.angle_gamma   90.00
#
_symmetry.space_group_name_H-M   'P 1'
#
loop_
_entity.id
_entity.type
_entity.pdbx_description
1 polymer ?
#
loop_
_entity_poly.entity_id
_entity_poly.type
_entity_poly.pdbx_seq_one_letter_code
_entity_poly.pdbx_strand_id
1 'polypeptide(L)'
;AGVAFGLLLSALIKNVEAAPKIAPAVVVLLLMFSGFFLNEDSIPTWLIFLKEISFIRYAFIAITINEFRGEVYSCDSSNSTSAAPSDAAEVCLSGDDWLRRLNFEDKTIGGCCGYLAIVICAVHLVAIYVLVHNAPKYQKVAEKNTQKTRLA
;
A
#
# COMPACT_ATOMS: atom_id res chain seq x y z
N ALA A 1 7.12 1.38 -4.07
CA ALA A 1 6.45 0.37 -3.24
C ALA A 1 5.50 -0.53 -4.03
N GLY A 2 4.53 0.01 -4.77
CA GLY A 2 3.57 -0.81 -5.55
C GLY A 2 4.24 -1.80 -6.54
N VAL A 3 5.28 -1.38 -7.26
CA VAL A 3 6.05 -2.28 -8.14
C VAL A 3 6.71 -3.42 -7.35
N ALA A 4 7.33 -3.13 -6.21
CA ALA A 4 7.95 -4.15 -5.35
C ALA A 4 6.93 -5.21 -4.92
N PHE A 5 5.73 -4.76 -4.53
CA PHE A 5 4.64 -5.64 -4.15
C PHE A 5 4.11 -6.46 -5.34
N GLY A 6 3.99 -5.87 -6.53
CA GLY A 6 3.64 -6.58 -7.76
C GLY A 6 4.65 -7.66 -8.12
N LEU A 7 5.95 -7.39 -7.94
CA LEU A 7 7.02 -8.37 -8.15
C LEU A 7 6.92 -9.53 -7.14
N LEU A 8 6.63 -9.23 -5.87
CA LEU A 8 6.40 -10.27 -4.86
C LEU A 8 5.19 -11.15 -5.21
N LEU A 9 4.06 -10.55 -5.59
CA LEU A 9 2.88 -11.30 -6.03
C LEU A 9 3.19 -12.19 -7.24
N SER A 10 3.96 -11.67 -8.19
CA SER A 10 4.40 -12.43 -9.36
C SER A 10 5.31 -13.61 -8.99
N ALA A 11 6.17 -13.45 -7.99
CA ALA A 11 7.04 -14.52 -7.49
C ALA A 11 6.27 -15.60 -6.69
N LEU A 12 5.19 -15.21 -6.00
CA LEU A 12 4.36 -16.13 -5.20
C LEU A 12 3.37 -16.93 -6.06
N ILE A 13 2.81 -16.30 -7.09
CA ILE A 13 1.75 -16.90 -7.90
C ILE A 13 2.36 -17.72 -9.03
N LYS A 14 2.26 -19.04 -8.94
CA LYS A 14 2.73 -19.97 -9.99
C LYS A 14 1.92 -19.89 -11.29
N ASN A 15 0.70 -19.36 -11.24
CA ASN A 15 -0.20 -19.24 -12.40
C ASN A 15 -0.31 -17.78 -12.86
N VAL A 16 0.30 -17.48 -14.00
CA VAL A 16 0.37 -16.14 -14.59
C VAL A 16 -1.00 -15.55 -14.91
N GLU A 17 -2.01 -16.37 -15.21
CA GLU A 17 -3.37 -15.89 -15.50
C GLU A 17 -4.17 -15.53 -14.25
N ALA A 18 -3.82 -16.09 -13.09
CA ALA A 18 -4.51 -15.83 -11.83
C ALA A 18 -4.06 -14.50 -11.20
N ALA A 19 -2.79 -14.15 -11.36
CA ALA A 19 -2.20 -12.94 -10.76
C ALA A 19 -2.95 -11.63 -11.10
N PRO A 20 -3.21 -11.29 -12.38
CA PRO A 20 -3.91 -10.05 -12.72
C PRO A 20 -5.39 -10.04 -12.28
N LYS A 21 -6.00 -11.21 -12.06
CA LYS A 21 -7.39 -11.32 -11.57
C LYS A 21 -7.51 -10.98 -10.09
N ILE A 22 -6.49 -11.34 -9.30
CA ILE A 22 -6.47 -11.16 -7.84
C ILE A 22 -5.91 -9.77 -7.45
N ALA A 23 -5.00 -9.22 -8.26
CA ALA A 23 -4.34 -7.95 -7.97
C ALA A 23 -5.31 -6.79 -7.64
N PRO A 24 -6.41 -6.55 -8.37
CA PRO A 24 -7.35 -5.47 -8.05
C PRO A 24 -7.97 -5.62 -6.67
N ALA A 25 -8.37 -6.85 -6.29
CA ALA A 25 -8.94 -7.11 -4.97
C ALA A 25 -7.94 -6.81 -3.85
N VAL A 26 -6.67 -7.20 -4.04
CA VAL A 26 -5.60 -6.89 -3.08
C VAL A 26 -5.36 -5.39 -2.97
N VAL A 27 -5.34 -4.65 -4.08
CA VAL A 27 -5.18 -3.19 -4.05
C VAL A 27 -6.33 -2.51 -3.31
N VAL A 28 -7.58 -2.95 -3.56
CA VAL A 28 -8.75 -2.43 -2.85
C VAL A 28 -8.66 -2.70 -1.35
N LEU A 29 -8.21 -3.88 -0.95
CA LEU A 29 -7.96 -4.19 0.47
C LEU A 29 -6.91 -3.24 1.07
N LEU A 30 -5.77 -3.03 0.40
CA LEU A 30 -4.73 -2.10 0.87
C LEU A 30 -5.25 -0.66 0.95
N LEU A 31 -6.13 -0.25 0.04
CA LEU A 31 -6.75 1.07 0.04
C LEU A 31 -7.76 1.22 1.19
N MET A 32 -8.51 0.17 1.53
CA MET A 32 -9.46 0.20 2.65
C MET A 32 -8.77 0.49 3.99
N PHE A 33 -7.56 -0.06 4.17
CA PHE A 33 -6.73 0.16 5.36
C PHE A 33 -5.74 1.33 5.22
N SER A 34 -5.91 2.21 4.22
CA SER A 34 -5.02 3.36 4.02
C SER A 34 -5.21 4.48 5.04
N GLY A 35 -6.30 4.46 5.80
CA GLY A 35 -6.74 5.59 6.63
C GLY A 35 -7.79 6.49 5.95
N PHE A 36 -8.08 6.26 4.67
CA PHE A 36 -9.09 7.02 3.92
C PHE A 36 -10.52 6.49 4.17
N PHE A 37 -10.74 5.19 4.05
CA PHE A 37 -12.08 4.57 4.22
C PHE A 37 -12.37 4.20 5.68
N LEU A 38 -11.37 3.68 6.39
CA LEU A 38 -11.44 3.37 7.81
C LEU A 38 -10.46 4.29 8.55
N ASN A 39 -10.97 4.98 9.57
CA ASN A 39 -10.10 5.77 10.44
C ASN A 39 -9.11 4.86 11.18
N GLU A 40 -7.90 5.38 11.45
CA GLU A 40 -6.81 4.61 12.05
C GLU A 40 -7.20 4.00 13.41
N ASP A 41 -8.04 4.69 14.18
CA ASP A 41 -8.48 4.29 15.53
C ASP A 41 -9.56 3.20 15.52
N SER A 42 -10.28 3.05 14.42
CA SER A 42 -11.36 2.07 14.29
C SER A 42 -10.85 0.68 13.85
N ILE A 43 -9.55 0.53 13.60
CA ILE A 43 -8.96 -0.73 13.12
C ILE A 43 -8.69 -1.65 14.32
N PRO A 44 -9.29 -2.85 14.37
CA PRO A 44 -9.09 -3.76 15.49
C PRO A 44 -7.67 -4.33 15.52
N THR A 45 -7.16 -4.67 16.71
CA THR A 45 -5.75 -5.03 16.96
C THR A 45 -5.26 -6.20 16.10
N TRP A 46 -6.14 -7.15 15.77
CA TRP A 46 -5.81 -8.30 14.95
C TRP A 46 -5.59 -7.96 13.47
N LEU A 47 -6.03 -6.79 12.98
CA LEU A 47 -5.81 -6.32 11.60
C LEU A 47 -4.64 -5.33 11.45
N ILE A 48 -3.91 -5.04 12.52
CA ILE A 48 -2.79 -4.08 12.50
C ILE A 48 -1.74 -4.49 11.46
N PHE A 49 -1.44 -5.78 11.30
CA PHE A 49 -0.45 -6.22 10.31
C PHE A 49 -0.82 -5.80 8.88
N LEU A 50 -2.11 -5.81 8.54
CA LEU A 50 -2.58 -5.48 7.19
C LEU A 50 -2.54 -3.97 6.94
N LYS A 51 -2.86 -3.18 7.97
CA LYS A 51 -2.64 -1.72 8.00
C LYS A 51 -1.17 -1.38 7.80
N GLU A 52 -0.28 -2.04 8.53
CA GLU A 52 1.15 -1.75 8.54
C GLU A 52 1.85 -2.16 7.22
N ILE A 53 1.36 -3.20 6.54
CA ILE A 53 1.85 -3.62 5.21
C ILE A 53 1.37 -2.68 4.09
N SER A 54 0.28 -1.95 4.28
CA SER A 54 -0.29 -1.10 3.24
C SER A 54 0.63 0.07 2.90
N PHE A 55 1.35 -0.06 1.78
CA PHE A 55 2.15 1.05 1.25
C PHE A 55 1.28 2.27 0.87
N ILE A 56 -0.01 2.04 0.55
CA ILE A 56 -0.96 3.10 0.23
C ILE A 56 -1.24 3.96 1.46
N ARG A 57 -1.26 3.38 2.67
CA ARG A 57 -1.41 4.11 3.93
C ARG A 57 -0.34 5.20 4.08
N TYR A 58 0.93 4.84 3.99
CA TYR A 58 2.01 5.80 4.20
C TYR A 58 2.07 6.88 3.12
N ALA A 59 1.72 6.52 1.87
CA ALA A 59 1.58 7.50 0.79
C ALA A 59 0.42 8.48 1.08
N PHE A 60 -0.73 7.96 1.52
CA PHE A 60 -1.89 8.77 1.88
C PHE A 60 -1.56 9.73 3.01
N ILE A 61 -1.00 9.24 4.12
CA ILE A 61 -0.56 10.07 5.25
C ILE A 61 0.38 11.19 4.80
N ALA A 62 1.38 10.88 3.97
CA ALA A 62 2.33 11.87 3.48
C ALA A 62 1.66 12.95 2.64
N ILE A 63 0.73 12.58 1.76
CA ILE A 63 -0.04 13.52 0.92
C ILE A 63 -0.96 14.38 1.79
N THR A 64 -1.69 13.77 2.74
CA THR A 64 -2.61 14.49 3.63
C THR A 64 -1.85 15.49 4.50
N ILE A 65 -0.69 15.14 5.04
CA ILE A 65 0.14 16.09 5.79
C ILE A 65 0.64 17.21 4.88
N ASN A 66 1.07 16.88 3.66
CA ASN A 66 1.56 17.87 2.70
C ASN A 66 0.48 18.88 2.28
N GLU A 67 -0.78 18.44 2.17
CA GLU A 67 -1.89 19.26 1.71
C GLU A 67 -2.56 20.06 2.82
N PHE A 68 -2.75 19.47 4.01
CA PHE A 68 -3.63 20.04 5.04
C PHE A 68 -2.87 20.73 6.19
N ARG A 69 -1.58 20.45 6.39
CA ARG A 69 -0.86 20.97 7.56
C ARG A 69 -0.74 22.49 7.48
N GLY A 70 -1.32 23.18 8.46
CA GLY A 70 -1.31 24.65 8.54
C GLY A 70 -2.22 25.37 7.54
N GLU A 71 -3.05 24.63 6.78
CA GLU A 71 -4.00 25.24 5.85
C GLU A 71 -5.29 25.68 6.55
N VAL A 72 -5.78 26.85 6.19
CA VAL A 72 -7.01 27.45 6.74
C VAL A 72 -8.00 27.68 5.61
N TYR A 73 -9.19 27.10 5.74
CA TYR A 73 -10.24 27.20 4.75
C TYR A 73 -11.25 28.28 5.15
N SER A 74 -11.47 29.25 4.26
CA SER A 74 -12.53 30.26 4.42
C SER A 74 -13.88 29.67 4.03
N CYS A 75 -14.81 29.60 4.97
CA CYS A 75 -16.21 29.33 4.64
C CYS A 75 -16.97 30.64 4.52
N ASP A 76 -17.73 30.76 3.43
CA ASP A 76 -18.65 31.87 3.27
C ASP A 76 -19.96 31.55 4.00
N SER A 77 -20.16 32.14 5.19
CA SER A 77 -21.35 31.92 6.02
C SER A 77 -22.61 32.62 5.47
N SER A 78 -22.54 33.22 4.27
CA SER A 78 -23.59 34.09 3.73
C SER A 78 -24.83 33.36 3.19
N ASN A 79 -24.81 32.03 3.09
CA ASN A 79 -25.98 31.22 2.69
C ASN A 79 -26.47 30.24 3.77
N SER A 80 -25.87 30.23 4.96
CA SER A 80 -26.34 29.41 6.08
C SER A 80 -27.51 30.13 6.74
N THR A 81 -28.69 30.05 6.14
CA THR A 81 -29.93 30.35 6.87
C THR A 81 -29.94 29.45 8.11
N SER A 82 -29.93 30.09 9.26
CA SER A 82 -29.92 29.52 10.59
C SER A 82 -31.09 28.56 10.78
N ALA A 83 -30.90 27.27 10.49
CA ALA A 83 -31.86 26.21 10.86
C ALA A 83 -31.27 24.79 10.82
N ALA A 84 -29.95 24.60 10.98
CA ALA A 84 -29.44 23.29 11.37
C ALA A 84 -29.51 23.19 12.92
N PRO A 85 -30.05 22.10 13.48
CA PRO A 85 -30.04 21.88 14.93
C PRO A 85 -28.60 21.96 15.45
N SER A 86 -28.44 22.38 16.69
CA SER A 86 -27.17 22.57 17.42
C SER A 86 -26.23 21.36 17.49
N ASP A 87 -26.57 20.25 16.81
CA ASP A 87 -25.80 19.01 16.74
C ASP A 87 -25.11 18.78 15.39
N ALA A 88 -25.31 19.69 14.41
CA ALA A 88 -24.60 19.67 13.13
C ALA A 88 -24.22 21.10 12.72
N ALA A 89 -23.36 21.73 13.52
CA ALA A 89 -22.66 22.92 13.06
C ALA A 89 -21.93 22.55 11.75
N GLU A 90 -22.13 23.35 10.71
CA GLU A 90 -21.25 23.40 9.56
C GLU A 90 -19.89 23.93 10.07
N VAL A 91 -19.12 23.04 10.70
CA VAL A 91 -17.82 23.37 11.26
C VAL A 91 -16.87 23.54 10.10
N CYS A 92 -16.44 24.78 9.88
CA CYS A 92 -15.29 25.08 9.05
C CYS A 92 -14.06 24.46 9.70
N LEU A 93 -13.69 23.28 9.23
CA LEU A 93 -12.53 22.55 9.73
C LEU A 93 -11.28 23.13 9.07
N SER A 94 -10.30 23.54 9.88
CA SER A 94 -8.96 23.80 9.38
C SER A 94 -8.31 22.48 8.95
N GLY A 95 -7.30 22.54 8.09
CA GLY A 95 -6.55 21.35 7.69
C GLY A 95 -5.91 20.62 8.88
N ASP A 96 -5.53 21.31 9.95
CA ASP A 96 -5.04 20.68 11.18
C ASP A 96 -6.15 19.90 11.92
N ASP A 97 -7.41 20.37 11.87
CA ASP A 97 -8.55 19.63 12.43
C ASP A 97 -8.86 18.36 11.62
N TRP A 98 -8.67 18.41 10.29
CA TRP A 98 -8.74 17.22 9.44
C TRP A 98 -7.66 16.20 9.79
N LEU A 99 -6.42 16.64 10.01
CA LEU A 99 -5.32 15.76 10.43
C LEU A 99 -5.57 15.11 11.79
N ARG A 100 -6.18 15.84 12.73
CA ARG A 100 -6.63 15.30 14.03
C ARG A 100 -7.66 14.20 13.89
N ARG A 101 -8.68 14.42 13.06
CA ARG A 101 -9.75 13.42 12.84
C ARG A 101 -9.22 12.13 12.24
N LEU A 102 -8.19 12.20 11.40
CA LEU A 102 -7.53 11.04 10.78
C LEU A 102 -6.43 10.42 11.66
N ASN A 103 -6.15 10.98 12.83
CA ASN A 103 -5.04 10.59 13.71
C ASN A 103 -3.64 10.67 13.04
N PHE A 104 -3.44 11.73 12.25
CA PHE A 104 -2.20 12.00 11.49
C PHE A 104 -1.40 13.23 11.98
N GLU A 105 -1.84 13.92 13.04
CA GLU A 105 -1.18 15.13 13.56
C GLU A 105 0.29 14.90 13.94
N ASP A 106 0.60 13.76 14.56
CA ASP A 106 1.96 13.39 15.01
C ASP A 106 2.80 12.69 13.93
N LYS A 107 2.21 12.39 12.78
CA LYS A 107 2.90 11.71 11.68
C LYS A 107 3.75 12.73 10.92
N THR A 108 4.89 12.28 10.40
CA THR A 108 5.78 13.09 9.57
C THR A 108 5.98 12.47 8.19
N ILE A 109 6.14 13.31 7.18
CA ILE A 109 6.43 12.86 5.80
C ILE A 109 7.73 12.06 5.77
N GLY A 110 8.77 12.52 6.46
CA GLY A 110 10.07 11.83 6.56
C GLY A 110 9.96 10.43 7.19
N GLY A 111 9.18 10.29 8.27
CA GLY A 111 8.91 8.99 8.90
C GLY A 111 8.19 8.03 7.95
N CYS A 112 7.20 8.52 7.20
CA CYS A 112 6.47 7.73 6.20
C CYS A 112 7.39 7.25 5.07
N CYS A 113 8.25 8.13 4.54
CA CYS A 113 9.23 7.79 3.53
C CYS A 113 10.24 6.74 4.02
N GLY A 114 10.73 6.90 5.26
CA GLY A 114 11.62 5.93 5.90
C GLY A 114 10.98 4.55 6.06
N TYR A 115 9.74 4.51 6.55
CA TYR A 115 9.00 3.25 6.69
C TYR A 115 8.75 2.58 5.34
N LEU A 116 8.35 3.34 4.31
CA LEU A 116 8.19 2.82 2.96
C LEU A 116 9.48 2.24 2.40
N ALA A 117 10.63 2.86 2.65
CA ALA A 117 11.92 2.32 2.23
C ALA A 117 12.21 0.97 2.89
N ILE A 118 11.93 0.83 4.19
CA ILE A 118 12.08 -0.43 4.93
C ILE A 118 11.17 -1.52 4.33
N VAL A 119 9.89 -1.21 4.09
CA VAL A 119 8.94 -2.14 3.48
C VAL A 119 9.40 -2.56 2.07
N ILE A 120 9.88 -1.62 1.26
CA ILE A 120 10.40 -1.91 -0.08
C ILE A 120 11.58 -2.89 0.01
N CYS A 121 12.56 -2.64 0.88
CA CYS A 121 13.70 -3.51 1.07
C CYS A 121 13.25 -4.91 1.53
N ALA A 122 12.38 -4.98 2.54
CA ALA A 122 11.85 -6.24 3.06
C ALA A 122 11.11 -7.05 1.96
N VAL A 123 10.23 -6.40 1.20
CA VAL A 123 9.48 -7.05 0.11
C VAL A 123 10.41 -7.60 -0.98
N HIS A 124 11.46 -6.87 -1.35
CA HIS A 124 12.43 -7.36 -2.34
C HIS A 124 13.25 -8.54 -1.79
N LEU A 125 13.67 -8.51 -0.53
CA LEU A 125 14.38 -9.64 0.10
C LEU A 125 13.51 -10.89 0.11
N VAL A 126 12.22 -10.75 0.47
CA VAL A 126 11.26 -11.86 0.44
C VAL A 126 11.04 -12.35 -0.99
N ALA A 127 10.89 -11.46 -1.97
CA ALA A 127 10.73 -11.85 -3.36
C ALA A 127 11.94 -12.63 -3.89
N ILE A 128 13.17 -12.18 -3.60
CA ILE A 128 14.40 -12.89 -3.96
C ILE A 128 14.44 -14.26 -3.27
N TYR A 129 14.12 -14.33 -1.98
CA TYR A 129 14.06 -15.59 -1.24
C TYR A 129 13.08 -16.58 -1.87
N VAL A 130 11.87 -16.13 -2.19
CA VAL A 130 10.83 -16.96 -2.85
C VAL A 130 11.30 -17.42 -4.22
N LEU A 131 11.92 -16.54 -5.01
CA LEU A 131 12.45 -16.90 -6.33
C LEU A 131 13.56 -17.94 -6.25
N VAL A 132 14.49 -17.81 -5.29
CA VAL A 132 15.57 -18.79 -5.08
C VAL A 132 14.99 -20.13 -4.63
N HIS A 133 14.00 -20.12 -3.74
CA HIS A 133 13.34 -21.35 -3.28
C HIS A 133 12.52 -22.02 -4.39
N ASN A 134 11.91 -21.23 -5.28
CA ASN A 134 11.11 -21.73 -6.40
C ASN A 134 11.93 -21.94 -7.69
N ALA A 135 13.25 -21.78 -7.65
CA ALA A 135 14.11 -21.90 -8.82
C ALA A 135 13.98 -23.32 -9.44
N PRO A 136 13.57 -23.44 -10.72
CA PRO A 136 13.41 -24.74 -11.36
C PRO A 136 14.78 -25.41 -11.49
N LYS A 137 14.89 -26.67 -11.06
CA LYS A 137 16.07 -27.49 -11.29
C LYS A 137 16.09 -27.92 -12.77
N TYR A 138 16.91 -27.26 -13.58
CA TYR A 138 17.07 -27.61 -14.99
C TYR A 138 17.72 -28.99 -15.13
N GLN A 139 17.10 -29.88 -15.92
CA GLN A 139 17.77 -31.11 -16.37
C GLN A 139 18.95 -30.72 -17.26
N LYS A 140 20.13 -31.29 -16.98
CA LYS A 140 21.28 -31.16 -17.88
C LYS A 140 20.88 -31.74 -19.24
N VAL A 141 20.98 -30.94 -20.29
CA VAL A 141 20.79 -31.41 -21.66
C VAL A 141 21.87 -32.45 -21.94
N ALA A 142 21.48 -33.72 -22.09
CA ALA A 142 22.41 -34.79 -22.43
C ALA A 142 23.05 -34.47 -23.79
N GLU A 143 24.37 -34.32 -23.81
CA GLU A 143 25.15 -34.00 -24.99
C GLU A 143 25.01 -35.12 -26.02
N LYS A 144 24.43 -34.81 -27.18
CA LYS A 144 24.13 -35.76 -28.26
C LYS A 144 25.41 -36.12 -29.05
N ASN A 145 26.47 -36.56 -28.37
CA ASN A 145 27.77 -36.88 -28.98
C ASN A 145 28.01 -38.40 -29.15
N THR A 146 26.96 -39.20 -29.37
CA THR A 146 27.13 -40.67 -29.56
C THR A 146 26.50 -41.21 -30.84
N GLN A 147 26.03 -40.37 -31.77
CA GLN A 147 25.57 -40.84 -33.09
C GLN A 147 26.45 -40.47 -34.28
N LYS A 148 27.40 -39.53 -34.15
CA LYS A 148 28.36 -39.26 -35.25
C LYS A 148 29.54 -40.25 -35.32
N THR A 149 29.80 -41.01 -34.26
CA THR A 149 30.91 -42.00 -34.21
C THR A 149 30.50 -43.41 -34.67
N ARG A 150 29.26 -43.62 -35.14
CA ARG A 150 28.81 -44.91 -35.73
C ARG A 150 28.63 -44.86 -37.25
N LEU A 151 29.03 -43.77 -37.90
CA LEU A 151 28.96 -43.57 -39.35
C LEU A 151 30.33 -43.20 -39.97
N ALA A 152 31.42 -43.47 -39.26
CA ALA A 152 32.78 -43.40 -39.78
C ALA A 152 33.38 -44.81 -39.85
#